data_AF-R7MAA2-F1
#
_entry.id   AF-R7MAA2-F1
#
_cell.length_a   1.000
_cell.length_b   1.000
_cell.length_c   1.000
_cell.angle_alpha   90.00
_cell.angle_beta   90.00
_cell.angle_gamma   90.00
#
_symmetry.space_group_name_H-M   'P 1'
#
loop_
_entity.id
_entity.type
_entity.pdbx_description
1 polymer ?
#
loop_
_entity_poly.entity_id
_entity_poly.type
_entity_poly.pdbx_seq_one_letter_code
_entity_poly.pdbx_strand_id
1 'polypeptide(L)' 'MNKEELLNLVESLNMPKDEYYILGGGSLVMFGIKDKTADLDLCVSEELFARLKEGYNLDEKDKNECGFL' A
#
# COMPACT_ATOMS: atom_id res chain seq x y z
N MET A 1 -5.36 -12.41 -2.98
CA MET A 1 -5.83 -11.45 -3.99
C MET A 1 -5.20 -11.78 -5.34
N ASN A 2 -6.02 -12.03 -6.36
CA ASN A 2 -5.61 -12.08 -7.77
C ASN A 2 -5.48 -10.65 -8.36
N LYS A 3 -5.12 -10.53 -9.64
CA LYS A 3 -4.89 -9.22 -10.28
C LYS A 3 -6.11 -8.28 -10.27
N GLU A 4 -7.30 -8.81 -10.51
CA GLU A 4 -8.54 -8.01 -10.53
C GLU A 4 -8.94 -7.56 -9.11
N GLU A 5 -8.89 -8.48 -8.15
CA GLU A 5 -9.10 -8.17 -6.73
C GLU A 5 -8.11 -7.11 -6.22
N LEU A 6 -6.84 -7.21 -6.63
CA LEU A 6 -5.80 -6.25 -6.27
C LEU A 6 -6.05 -4.87 -6.89
N LEU A 7 -6.44 -4.81 -8.16
CA LEU A 7 -6.76 -3.54 -8.83
C LEU A 7 -7.96 -2.86 -8.16
N ASN A 8 -9.02 -3.60 -7.89
CA ASN A 8 -10.22 -3.10 -7.22
C ASN A 8 -9.90 -2.58 -5.80
N LEU A 9 -9.05 -3.29 -5.05
CA LEU A 9 -8.59 -2.83 -3.74
C LEU A 9 -7.84 -1.50 -3.86
N VAL A 10 -6.86 -1.40 -4.76
CA VAL A 10 -6.06 -0.18 -4.94
C VAL A 10 -6.92 1.00 -5.37
N GLU A 11 -7.90 0.78 -6.25
CA GLU A 11 -8.85 1.83 -6.65
C GLU A 11 -9.76 2.27 -5.49
N SER A 12 -10.18 1.35 -4.62
CA SER A 12 -11.01 1.66 -3.46
C SER A 12 -10.33 2.55 -2.41
N LEU A 13 -9.00 2.58 -2.38
CA LEU A 13 -8.23 3.45 -1.48
C LEU A 13 -8.32 4.93 -1.89
N ASN A 14 -8.74 5.23 -3.12
CA ASN A 14 -8.94 6.59 -3.64
C ASN A 14 -7.74 7.54 -3.40
N MET A 15 -6.52 7.03 -3.56
CA MET A 15 -5.28 7.79 -3.40
C MET A 15 -4.80 8.38 -4.73
N PRO A 16 -4.06 9.52 -4.72
CA PRO A 16 -3.48 10.10 -5.93
C PRO A 16 -2.51 9.11 -6.61
N LYS A 17 -2.78 8.76 -7.87
CA LYS A 17 -2.03 7.70 -8.60
C LYS A 17 -0.57 8.08 -8.90
N ASP A 18 -0.23 9.36 -8.81
CA ASP A 18 1.11 9.91 -8.97
C ASP A 18 1.92 9.90 -7.66
N GLU A 19 1.30 9.56 -6.54
CA GLU A 19 1.93 9.59 -5.22
C GLU A 19 2.17 8.21 -4.62
N TYR A 20 1.95 7.11 -5.37
CA TYR A 20 2.29 5.78 -4.90
C TYR A 20 2.66 4.82 -6.03
N TYR A 21 3.34 3.73 -5.66
CA TYR A 21 3.48 2.54 -6.49
C TYR A 21 3.35 1.27 -5.66
N ILE A 22 2.86 0.20 -6.31
CA ILE A 22 2.72 -1.13 -5.71
C ILE A 22 4.10 -1.81 -5.70
N LEU A 23 4.52 -2.31 -4.55
CA LEU A 23 5.75 -3.11 -4.40
C LEU A 23 5.43 -4.54 -3.95
N GLY A 24 6.47 -5.32 -3.65
CA GLY A 24 6.34 -6.64 -3.07
C GLY A 24 5.56 -7.62 -3.95
N GLY A 25 4.79 -8.51 -3.30
CA GLY A 25 4.03 -9.55 -3.97
C GLY A 25 2.97 -9.01 -4.95
N GLY A 26 2.37 -7.86 -4.65
CA GLY A 26 1.38 -7.21 -5.51
C GLY A 26 1.95 -6.82 -6.87
N SER A 27 3.18 -6.29 -6.91
CA SER A 27 3.83 -5.92 -8.17
C SER A 27 4.01 -7.13 -9.10
N LEU A 28 4.42 -8.27 -8.55
CA LEU A 28 4.58 -9.53 -9.30
C LEU A 28 3.25 -10.04 -9.86
N VAL A 29 2.14 -9.85 -9.15
CA VAL A 29 0.79 -10.17 -9.64
C VAL A 29 0.38 -9.25 -10.78
N MET A 30 0.67 -7.95 -10.68
CA MET A 30 0.33 -6.98 -11.73
C MET A 30 1.05 -7.30 -13.05
N PHE A 31 2.30 -7.76 -12.99
CA PHE A 31 3.10 -8.19 -14.15
C PHE A 31 2.82 -9.63 -14.61
N GLY A 32 1.93 -10.37 -13.95
CA GLY A 32 1.60 -11.76 -14.32
C GLY A 32 2.70 -12.77 -14.00
N ILE A 33 3.63 -12.44 -13.11
CA ILE A 33 4.70 -13.33 -12.63
C ILE A 33 4.18 -14.27 -11.53
N LYS A 34 3.25 -13.78 -10.70
CA LYS A 34 2.54 -14.58 -9.69
C LYS A 34 1.03 -14.50 -9.92
N ASP A 35 0.31 -15.58 -9.60
CA ASP A 35 -1.15 -15.59 -9.75
C ASP A 35 -1.87 -14.83 -8.63
N LYS A 36 -1.30 -14.82 -7.42
CA LYS A 36 -1.90 -14.24 -6.22
C LYS A 36 -0.87 -13.60 -5.28
N THR A 37 -1.32 -12.60 -4.52
CA THR A 37 -0.63 -12.00 -3.37
C THR A 37 -1.48 -12.11 -2.11
N ALA A 38 -0.86 -12.10 -0.94
CA ALA A 38 -1.54 -12.17 0.36
C ALA A 38 -1.89 -10.77 0.89
N ASP A 39 -1.05 -9.80 0.56
CA ASP A 39 -1.02 -8.43 1.07
C ASP A 39 -0.82 -7.42 -0.08
N LEU A 40 -0.98 -6.13 0.27
CA LEU A 40 -0.74 -4.98 -0.58
C LEU A 40 0.31 -4.10 0.11
N ASP A 41 1.50 -4.04 -0.49
CA ASP A 41 2.56 -3.13 -0.06
C ASP A 41 2.62 -1.92 -1.00
N LEU A 42 2.65 -0.73 -0.40
CA LEU A 42 2.70 0.55 -1.14
C LEU A 42 3.89 1.38 -0.69
N CYS A 43 4.62 1.92 -1.66
CA CYS A 43 5.56 3.01 -1.41
C CYS A 43 4.85 4.27 -1.84
N VAL A 44 4.85 5.26 -0.95
CA VAL A 44 4.09 6.49 -1.09
C VAL A 44 5.02 7.69 -1.00
N SER A 45 4.60 8.83 -1.54
CA SER A 45 5.27 10.11 -1.30
C SER A 45 5.27 10.46 0.19
N GLU A 46 6.18 11.33 0.62
CA GLU A 46 6.18 11.85 2.00
C GLU A 46 4.88 12.61 2.32
N GLU A 47 4.32 13.32 1.34
CA GLU A 47 3.08 14.09 1.47
C GLU A 47 1.85 13.17 1.64
N LEU A 48 1.75 12.08 0.86
CA LEU A 48 0.71 11.08 1.03
C LEU A 48 0.87 10.35 2.36
N PHE A 49 2.10 10.01 2.76
CA PHE A 49 2.36 9.38 4.05
C PHE A 49 1.91 10.25 5.23
N ALA A 50 2.17 11.56 5.18
CA ALA A 50 1.70 12.50 6.21
C ALA A 50 0.17 12.51 6.31
N ARG A 51 -0.54 12.58 5.18
CA ARG A 51 -2.01 12.52 5.13
C ARG A 51 -2.57 11.19 5.62
N LEU A 52 -1.92 10.08 5.30
CA LEU A 52 -2.32 8.76 5.81
C LEU A 52 -2.16 8.67 7.33
N LYS A 53 -1.03 9.14 7.88
CA LYS A 53 -0.84 9.19 9.34
C LYS A 53 -1.91 10.00 10.04
N GLU A 54 -2.24 11.18 9.51
CA GLU A 54 -3.32 12.01 10.04
C GLU A 54 -4.68 11.32 9.93
N GLY A 55 -5.03 10.78 8.75
CA GLY A 55 -6.31 10.13 8.49
C GLY A 55 -6.57 8.88 9.32
N TYR A 56 -5.52 8.13 9.66
CA TYR A 56 -5.60 6.93 10.51
C TYR A 56 -5.26 7.20 11.98
N ASN A 57 -4.99 8.45 12.37
CA ASN A 57 -4.54 8.83 13.72
C ASN A 57 -3.32 8.04 14.21
N LEU A 58 -2.34 7.81 13.32
CA LEU A 58 -1.11 7.10 13.62
C LEU A 58 -0.09 8.04 14.27
N ASP A 59 0.46 7.60 15.39
CA ASP A 59 1.45 8.33 16.18
C ASP A 59 2.73 7.49 16.35
N GLU A 60 3.84 8.14 16.71
CA GLU A 60 5.14 7.49 16.92
C GLU A 60 5.08 6.34 17.93
N LYS A 61 4.17 6.40 18.90
CA LYS A 61 3.93 5.33 19.88
C LYS A 61 3.37 4.04 19.27
N ASP A 62 2.77 4.11 18.08
CA ASP A 62 2.16 2.97 17.40
C ASP A 62 3.20 2.13 16.66
N LYS A 63 4.46 2.60 16.60
CA LYS A 63 5.57 1.85 16.05
C LYS A 63 5.77 0.53 16.78
N ASN A 64 5.95 -0.54 16.01
CA ASN A 64 6.37 -1.83 16.55
C ASN A 64 7.85 -1.83 16.99
N GLU A 65 8.31 -2.95 17.54
CA GLU A 65 9.69 -3.12 18.02
C GLU A 65 10.78 -2.91 16.94
N CYS A 66 10.40 -2.98 15.65
CA CYS A 66 11.28 -2.72 14.52
C CYS A 66 11.22 -1.26 14.01
N GLY A 67 10.39 -0.40 14.63
CA GLY A 67 10.24 1.00 14.25
C GLY A 67 9.29 1.25 13.07
N PHE A 68 8.54 0.23 12.64
CA PHE A 68 7.50 0.39 11.62
C PHE A 68 6.19 0.84 12.27
N LEU A 69 5.59 1.89 11.70
CA LEU A 69 4.24 2.35 12.03
C LEU A 69 3.19 1.35 11.54
#